data_AF-A0A429R3D6-F1
#
_entry.id   AF-A0A429R3D6-F1
#
_cell.length_a   1.000
_cell.length_b   1.000
_cell.length_c   1.000
_cell.angle_alpha   90.00
_cell.angle_beta   90.00
_cell.angle_gamma   90.00
#
_symmetry.space_group_name_H-M   'P 1'
#
loop_
_entity.id
_entity.type
_entity.pdbx_description
1 polymer ?
#
loop_
_entity_poly.entity_id
_entity_poly.type
_entity_poly.pdbx_seq_one_letter_code
_entity_poly.pdbx_strand_id
1 'polypeptide(L)' 'MTAETSDIEKAAGVLRGGGLVALPTETVYGLGADAEDPAAVARIFQVKGRPPS' A
#
# COMPACT_ATOMS: atom_id res chain seq x y z
N MET A 1 17.51 -6.70 -1.24
CA MET A 1 16.64 -5.57 -1.60
C MET A 1 16.83 -4.53 -0.51
N THR A 2 17.65 -3.50 -0.75
CA THR A 2 17.84 -2.40 0.20
C THR A 2 16.93 -1.26 -0.22
N ALA A 3 16.07 -0.79 0.68
CA ALA A 3 15.32 0.43 0.47
C ALA A 3 16.13 1.59 1.04
N GLU A 4 16.44 2.58 0.23
CA GLU A 4 17.05 3.81 0.71
C GLU A 4 15.98 4.68 1.38
N THR A 5 16.38 5.56 2.29
CA THR A 5 15.44 6.48 2.97
C THR A 5 14.57 7.25 1.98
N SER A 6 15.14 7.66 0.84
CA SER A 6 14.41 8.37 -0.22
C SER A 6 13.30 7.54 -0.86
N ASP A 7 13.45 6.21 -0.92
CA ASP A 7 12.40 5.33 -1.45
C ASP A 7 11.28 5.11 -0.43
N ILE A 8 11.63 5.08 0.86
CA ILE A 8 10.64 5.05 1.96
C ILE A 8 9.84 6.36 1.98
N GLU A 9 10.48 7.51 1.79
CA GLU A 9 9.81 8.81 1.72
C GLU A 9 8.85 8.90 0.53
N LYS A 10 9.25 8.42 -0.65
CA LYS A 10 8.37 8.33 -1.81
C LYS A 10 7.17 7.42 -1.52
N ALA A 11 7.40 6.24 -0.97
CA ALA A 11 6.33 5.31 -0.61
C ALA A 11 5.35 5.92 0.41
N ALA A 12 5.87 6.63 1.43
CA ALA A 12 5.04 7.36 2.38
C ALA A 12 4.22 8.47 1.70
N GLY A 13 4.79 9.18 0.73
CA GLY A 13 4.08 10.15 -0.10
C GLY A 13 2.93 9.51 -0.90
N VAL A 14 3.16 8.33 -1.48
CA VAL A 14 2.13 7.57 -2.20
C VAL A 14 0.99 7.18 -1.26
N LEU A 15 1.29 6.65 -0.07
CA LEU A 15 0.27 6.26 0.91
C LEU A 15 -0.56 7.46 1.38
N ARG A 16 0.08 8.58 1.73
CA ARG A 16 -0.61 9.83 2.11
C ARG A 16 -1.47 10.42 0.99
N GLY A 17 -1.15 10.13 -0.26
CA GLY A 17 -1.97 10.49 -1.43
C GLY A 17 -3.11 9.53 -1.73
N GLY A 18 -3.37 8.55 -0.85
CA GLY A 18 -4.36 7.48 -1.05
C GLY A 18 -3.93 6.40 -2.05
N GLY A 19 -2.65 6.40 -2.46
CA GLY A 19 -2.09 5.40 -3.36
C GLY A 19 -1.80 4.07 -2.67
N LEU A 20 -1.35 3.09 -3.45
CA LEU A 20 -1.03 1.74 -2.97
C LEU A 20 0.47 1.47 -3.07
N VAL A 21 1.02 0.77 -2.08
CA VAL A 21 2.45 0.40 -2.05
C VAL A 21 2.59 -1.10 -1.81
N ALA A 22 3.45 -1.76 -2.59
CA ALA A 22 3.87 -3.13 -2.31
C ALA A 22 4.95 -3.13 -1.22
N LEU A 23 4.67 -3.79 -0.10
CA LEU A 23 5.51 -3.84 1.08
C LEU A 23 6.15 -5.23 1.19
N PRO A 24 7.49 -5.34 1.19
CA PRO A 24 8.16 -6.61 1.44
C PRO A 24 7.94 -7.05 2.90
N THR A 25 7.70 -8.34 3.12
CA THR A 25 7.73 -8.96 4.47
C THR A 25 8.59 -10.22 4.43
N GLU A 26 8.77 -10.88 5.57
CA GLU A 26 9.53 -12.14 5.66
C GLU A 26 8.88 -13.30 4.87
N THR A 27 7.55 -13.27 4.68
CA THR A 27 6.79 -14.35 4.04
C THR A 27 6.36 -13.99 2.62
N VAL A 28 5.62 -12.89 2.45
CA VAL A 28 5.04 -12.48 1.16
C VAL A 28 5.04 -10.96 1.02
N TYR A 29 4.85 -10.48 -0.21
CA TYR A 29 4.58 -9.06 -0.40
C TYR A 29 3.14 -8.73 0.00
N GLY A 30 2.99 -7.71 0.84
CA GLY A 30 1.72 -7.09 1.15
C GLY A 30 1.41 -5.96 0.18
N LEU A 31 0.13 -5.75 -0.14
CA LEU A 31 -0.33 -4.51 -0.80
C LEU A 31 -0.94 -3.62 0.28
N GLY A 32 -0.28 -2.53 0.60
CA GLY A 32 -0.67 -1.57 1.63
C GLY A 32 -1.33 -0.32 1.06
N ALA A 33 -2.17 0.30 1.89
CA ALA A 33 -2.81 1.59 1.71
C ALA A 33 -2.84 2.32 3.07
N ASP A 34 -3.17 3.60 3.08
CA ASP A 34 -3.51 4.28 4.34
C ASP A 34 -4.78 3.65 4.94
N ALA A 35 -4.69 3.19 6.20
CA ALA A 35 -5.78 2.52 6.89
C ALA A 35 -6.85 3.50 7.39
N GLU A 36 -6.52 4.79 7.52
CA GLU A 36 -7.44 5.85 7.94
C GLU A 36 -8.21 6.44 6.75
N ASP A 37 -7.87 6.08 5.51
CA ASP A 37 -8.56 6.45 4.28
C ASP A 37 -9.41 5.28 3.75
N PRO A 38 -10.74 5.27 3.98
CA PRO A 38 -11.62 4.22 3.48
C PRO A 38 -11.59 4.05 1.96
N ALA A 39 -11.32 5.13 1.21
CA ALA A 39 -11.24 5.06 -0.25
C ALA A 39 -9.95 4.34 -0.69
N ALA A 40 -8.83 4.58 -0.01
CA ALA A 40 -7.58 3.87 -0.27
C ALA A 40 -7.70 2.37 0.09
N VAL A 41 -8.36 2.05 1.20
CA VAL A 41 -8.68 0.66 1.58
C VAL A 41 -9.54 -0.01 0.50
N ALA A 42 -10.60 0.64 0.01
CA ALA A 42 -11.45 0.09 -1.05
C ALA A 42 -10.68 -0.22 -2.34
N ARG A 43 -9.65 0.58 -2.68
CA ARG A 43 -8.78 0.30 -3.85
C ARG A 43 -8.01 -1.00 -3.72
N ILE A 44 -7.60 -1.42 -2.51
CA ILE A 44 -6.95 -2.73 -2.29
C ILE A 44 -7.88 -3.85 -2.76
N PHE A 45 -9.15 -3.79 -2.37
CA PHE A 45 -10.15 -4.81 -2.74
C PHE A 45 -10.41 -4.81 -4.25
N GLN A 46 -10.59 -3.63 -4.83
CA GLN A 46 -10.79 -3.47 -6.28
C GLN A 46 -9.63 -4.05 -7.09
N VAL A 47 -8.38 -3.70 -6.76
CA VAL A 47 -7.19 -4.18 -7.47
C VAL A 47 -7.00 -5.69 -7.31
N LYS A 48 -7.33 -6.25 -6.14
CA LYS A 48 -7.27 -7.70 -5.90
C LYS A 48 -8.44 -8.48 -6.52
N GLY A 49 -9.45 -7.79 -7.07
CA GLY A 49 -10.69 -8.43 -7.51
C GLY A 49 -11.44 -9.14 -6.37
N ARG A 50 -11.25 -8.70 -5.12
CA ARG A 50 -11.90 -9.26 -3.94
C ARG A 50 -13.14 -8.43 -3.62
N PRO A 51 -14.32 -9.02 -3.39
CA PRO A 51 -15.48 -8.25 -2.96
C PRO A 51 -15.17 -7.50 -1.65
N PRO A 52 -15.57 -6.22 -1.52
CA PRO A 52 -15.51 -5.52 -0.24
C PRO A 52 -16.47 -6.24 0.70
N SER A 53 -15.96 -6.74 1.82
CA SER A 53 -16.73 -7.43 2.86
C SER A 53 -17.71 -6.50 3.56
#